data_AF-A0A7V1YKT5-F1
#
_entry.id   AF-A0A7V1YKT5-F1
#
_cell.length_a   1.000
_cell.length_b   1.000
_cell.length_c   1.000
_cell.angle_alpha   90.00
_cell.angle_beta   90.00
_cell.angle_gamma   90.00
#
_symmetry.space_group_name_H-M   'P 1'
#
loop_
_entity.id
_entity.type
_entity.pdbx_description
1 polymer ?
#
loop_
_entity_poly.entity_id
_entity_poly.type
_entity_poly.pdbx_seq_one_letter_code
_entity_poly.pdbx_strand_id
1 'polypeptide(L)'
;DLLVRSGALDLIVVDSVAALVPRAEIEGEMGDSHVGLQARLMSQAMRKLAGSLSRFETTAIFINQLREKIGVLFGCMHHDTRVTLADGRQEKIGKIVNQRLPVEVLSYDPDRGEIVPRRVVGWFDNGRTEEFLQFTVAKPSGNGRAQFACTPNHNILTPGGWREARELRVGDRVLQSTTIRLSDFQWQVILGGLLGDSTLTASRNGRSARFRFAHGPLQAEYADWKASLFANIGTSRSVNRAGVVAHDLPPLTELADLREAVYIGGKKVLSEDYLKQLTPLSLAIWYMDDASFSVRAKGLQERTRDGSGRAEIVVEAIEPTSRERLVRYLADAWGIVPRLTIRGGKARFVFPKDETAKLHALIAPFVHPSMEHKLLPRYRGRFAVEPVFAPPRRELAPMPITRIHRKPPSKRTHRFDIQVEGSHNYLADGVVVHNSPETTPGGRALKFYSSVRLDVRKVENLKDGTEVIGSRVRVKVVKNKVAPPFRQCEFDIIYGKGISKEGSLLDVGVDLEIVKKSGAWFTYEGEQLGQGRENARQFLVEHPEVAEEIERRVREAVGVASFGPADDVPVVVDEGPPAEGRASQPASAS
;
A
#
# COMPACT_ATOMS: atom_id res chain seq x y z
N ASP A 1 -35.40 6.65 24.31
CA ASP A 1 -36.34 7.31 23.37
C ASP A 1 -37.21 8.32 24.10
N LEU A 2 -37.94 7.94 25.17
CA LEU A 2 -38.67 8.91 26.00
C LEU A 2 -37.78 10.07 26.50
N LEU A 3 -36.60 9.75 27.03
CA LEU A 3 -35.59 10.74 27.47
C LEU A 3 -35.04 11.64 26.34
N VAL A 4 -35.06 11.18 25.08
CA VAL A 4 -34.62 11.98 23.93
C VAL A 4 -35.78 12.86 23.46
N ARG A 5 -37.00 12.30 23.45
CA ARG A 5 -38.22 13.01 23.04
C ARG A 5 -38.68 14.07 24.04
N SER A 6 -38.19 14.02 25.27
CA SER A 6 -38.45 15.09 26.24
C SER A 6 -37.69 16.37 25.90
N GLY A 7 -36.65 16.32 25.06
CA GLY A 7 -35.81 17.48 24.72
C GLY A 7 -35.03 18.04 25.90
N ALA A 8 -34.94 17.29 27.01
CA ALA A 8 -34.31 17.76 28.25
C ALA A 8 -32.81 17.39 28.36
N LEU A 9 -32.27 16.65 27.39
CA LEU A 9 -30.92 16.13 27.42
C LEU A 9 -30.20 16.46 26.10
N ASP A 10 -29.04 17.10 26.21
CA ASP A 10 -28.16 17.40 25.08
C ASP A 10 -27.17 16.26 24.81
N LEU A 11 -26.83 15.46 25.84
CA LEU A 11 -25.87 14.37 25.74
C LEU A 11 -26.36 13.13 26.49
N ILE A 12 -26.27 11.97 25.83
CA ILE A 12 -26.51 10.66 26.42
C ILE A 12 -25.28 9.78 26.20
N VAL A 13 -24.73 9.21 27.27
CA VAL A 13 -23.62 8.25 27.19
C VAL A 13 -24.11 6.87 27.60
N VAL A 14 -23.83 5.86 26.77
CA VAL A 14 -24.15 4.45 27.02
C VAL A 14 -22.85 3.69 27.15
N ASP A 15 -22.45 3.39 28.39
CA ASP A 15 -21.25 2.63 28.71
C ASP A 15 -21.58 1.28 29.40
N SER A 16 -21.37 0.12 28.79
CA SER A 16 -21.00 -0.13 27.39
C SER A 16 -22.13 -0.83 26.65
N VAL A 17 -22.13 -0.76 25.33
CA VAL A 17 -23.06 -1.51 24.48
C VAL A 17 -23.02 -3.01 24.78
N ALA A 18 -21.86 -3.54 25.17
CA ALA A 18 -21.71 -4.94 25.55
C ALA A 18 -22.53 -5.31 26.79
N ALA A 19 -22.82 -4.35 27.68
CA ALA A 19 -23.63 -4.53 28.89
C ALA A 19 -25.14 -4.43 28.64
N LEU A 20 -25.57 -4.10 27.42
CA LEU A 20 -26.99 -4.12 27.05
C LEU A 20 -27.42 -5.57 26.81
N VAL A 21 -27.74 -6.27 27.89
CA VAL A 21 -28.22 -7.66 27.87
C VAL A 21 -29.70 -7.68 27.51
N PRO A 22 -30.12 -8.36 26.43
CA PRO A 22 -31.53 -8.52 26.08
C PRO A 22 -32.32 -9.18 27.21
N ARG A 23 -33.58 -8.77 27.41
CA ARG A 23 -34.46 -9.35 28.44
C ARG A 23 -34.57 -10.88 28.36
N ALA A 24 -34.66 -11.43 27.15
CA ALA A 24 -34.70 -12.87 26.92
C ALA A 24 -33.42 -13.61 27.36
N GLU A 25 -32.27 -12.93 27.44
CA GLU A 25 -31.01 -13.49 27.94
C GLU A 25 -30.90 -13.37 29.46
N ILE A 26 -31.58 -12.38 30.07
CA ILE A 26 -31.68 -12.24 31.54
C ILE A 26 -32.67 -13.26 32.12
N GLU A 27 -33.76 -13.54 31.41
CA GLU A 27 -34.82 -14.46 31.84
C GLU A 27 -34.56 -15.93 31.45
N GLY A 28 -33.53 -16.21 30.64
CA GLY A 28 -33.16 -17.57 30.19
C GLY A 28 -32.20 -18.29 31.14
N GLU A 29 -31.95 -19.58 30.91
CA GLU A 29 -31.03 -20.37 31.73
C GLU A 29 -29.57 -20.20 31.29
N MET A 30 -28.61 -20.31 32.23
CA MET A 30 -27.19 -20.27 31.92
C MET A 30 -26.81 -21.46 31.01
N GLY A 31 -26.62 -21.19 29.72
CA GLY A 31 -26.33 -22.21 28.71
C GLY A 31 -27.21 -22.12 27.46
N ASP A 32 -28.30 -21.35 27.52
CA ASP A 32 -29.19 -21.15 26.38
C ASP A 32 -28.48 -20.41 25.23
N SER A 33 -28.53 -21.02 24.04
CA SER A 33 -27.88 -20.47 22.86
C SER A 33 -28.75 -19.38 22.23
N HIS A 34 -28.47 -18.12 22.56
CA HIS A 34 -29.14 -16.98 21.95
C HIS A 34 -28.25 -16.26 20.93
N VAL A 35 -28.24 -16.75 19.69
CA VAL A 35 -27.39 -16.18 18.64
C VAL A 35 -27.96 -14.83 18.16
N GLY A 36 -27.21 -13.75 18.40
CA GLY A 36 -27.43 -12.46 17.74
C GLY A 36 -28.59 -11.60 18.28
N LEU A 37 -29.15 -11.91 19.46
CA LEU A 37 -30.20 -11.09 20.09
C LEU A 37 -29.76 -9.64 20.30
N GLN A 38 -28.54 -9.43 20.82
CA GLN A 38 -27.99 -8.10 21.04
C GLN A 38 -27.86 -7.29 19.74
N ALA A 39 -27.47 -7.93 18.63
CA ALA A 39 -27.38 -7.28 17.31
C ALA A 39 -28.76 -6.88 16.75
N ARG A 40 -29.78 -7.70 16.99
CA ARG A 40 -31.17 -7.40 16.60
C ARG A 40 -31.74 -6.25 17.43
N LEU A 41 -31.54 -6.28 18.75
CA LEU A 41 -31.93 -5.22 19.68
C LEU A 41 -31.32 -3.88 19.24
N MET A 42 -30.01 -3.84 19.00
CA MET A 42 -29.30 -2.63 18.58
C MET A 42 -29.79 -2.11 17.21
N SER A 43 -30.08 -3.00 16.27
CA SER A 43 -30.63 -2.60 14.96
C SER A 43 -32.00 -1.94 15.08
N GLN A 44 -32.86 -2.47 15.95
CA GLN A 44 -34.18 -1.91 16.21
C GLN A 44 -34.10 -0.60 16.99
N ALA A 45 -33.23 -0.53 18.01
CA ALA A 45 -33.01 0.66 18.82
C ALA A 45 -32.45 1.81 17.97
N MET A 46 -31.41 1.58 17.17
CA MET A 46 -30.81 2.62 16.32
C MET A 46 -31.77 3.15 15.26
N ARG A 47 -32.61 2.28 14.66
CA ARG A 47 -33.62 2.71 13.69
C ARG A 47 -34.64 3.68 14.30
N LYS A 48 -35.01 3.48 15.58
CA LYS A 48 -35.93 4.37 16.30
C LYS A 48 -35.24 5.62 16.83
N LEU A 49 -34.05 5.47 17.42
CA LEU A 49 -33.33 6.55 18.10
C LEU A 49 -32.72 7.55 17.13
N ALA A 50 -32.20 7.13 15.97
CA ALA A 50 -31.49 8.03 15.06
C ALA A 50 -32.33 9.25 14.62
N GLY A 51 -33.61 9.02 14.31
CA GLY A 51 -34.53 10.11 13.95
C GLY A 51 -34.86 11.01 15.14
N SER A 52 -35.08 10.43 16.32
CA SER A 52 -35.34 11.21 17.54
C SER A 52 -34.14 12.07 17.94
N LEU A 53 -32.93 11.50 17.95
CA LEU A 53 -31.69 12.19 18.33
C LEU A 53 -31.45 13.42 17.43
N SER A 54 -31.63 13.27 16.12
CA SER A 54 -31.49 14.39 15.20
C SER A 54 -32.57 15.46 15.37
N ARG A 55 -33.80 15.07 15.73
CA ARG A 55 -34.93 16.00 15.87
C ARG A 55 -34.87 16.84 17.14
N PHE A 56 -34.32 16.27 18.21
CA PHE A 56 -34.21 16.90 19.53
C PHE A 56 -32.78 17.37 19.84
N GLU A 57 -31.91 17.39 18.83
CA GLU A 57 -30.50 17.85 18.92
C GLU A 57 -29.66 17.15 20.00
N THR A 58 -30.11 15.99 20.49
CA THR A 58 -29.39 15.19 21.49
C THR A 58 -28.27 14.37 20.84
N THR A 59 -27.05 14.51 21.35
CA THR A 59 -25.91 13.66 21.01
C THR A 59 -25.93 12.37 21.82
N ALA A 60 -25.70 11.22 21.16
CA ALA A 60 -25.56 9.93 21.85
C ALA A 60 -24.18 9.31 21.63
N ILE A 61 -23.45 9.08 22.72
CA ILE A 61 -22.16 8.38 22.74
C ILE A 61 -22.39 6.94 23.17
N PHE A 62 -21.93 6.00 22.35
CA PHE A 62 -21.95 4.58 22.66
C PHE A 62 -20.53 4.08 22.87
N ILE A 63 -20.19 3.73 24.11
CA ILE A 63 -18.91 3.11 24.44
C ILE A 63 -19.04 1.61 24.18
N ASN A 64 -18.05 1.06 23.50
CA ASN A 64 -18.08 -0.36 23.16
C ASN A 64 -16.68 -0.91 23.21
N GLN A 65 -16.57 -2.16 23.66
CA GLN A 65 -15.30 -2.86 23.74
C GLN A 65 -15.03 -3.56 22.42
N LEU A 66 -13.77 -3.51 21.97
CA LEU A 66 -13.31 -4.46 20.96
C LEU A 66 -13.31 -5.83 21.63
N ARG A 67 -14.08 -6.77 21.08
CA ARG A 67 -14.01 -8.17 21.47
C ARG A 67 -13.36 -8.96 20.35
N GLU A 68 -12.39 -9.79 20.72
CA GLU A 68 -12.05 -10.93 19.91
C GLU A 68 -13.26 -11.87 19.92
N LYS A 69 -13.71 -12.27 18.73
CA LYS A 69 -14.88 -13.14 18.60
C LYS A 69 -14.54 -14.54 19.06
N ILE A 70 -14.93 -14.90 20.29
CA ILE A 70 -15.21 -16.30 20.58
C ILE A 70 -16.59 -16.61 19.99
N GLY A 71 -16.63 -17.43 18.94
CA GLY A 71 -17.88 -18.00 18.42
C GLY A 71 -18.54 -17.32 17.21
N VAL A 72 -17.95 -16.28 16.60
CA VAL A 72 -18.50 -15.74 15.34
C VAL A 72 -17.65 -16.14 14.14
N LEU A 73 -18.28 -16.89 13.23
CA LEU A 73 -17.73 -17.37 11.95
C LEU A 73 -17.30 -16.21 11.03
N PHE A 74 -16.08 -15.69 11.16
CA PHE A 74 -15.42 -14.95 10.07
C PHE A 74 -14.59 -15.91 9.21
N GLY A 75 -14.34 -15.55 7.96
CA GLY A 75 -13.87 -16.52 7.00
C GLY A 75 -12.55 -17.18 7.40
N CYS A 76 -12.45 -18.48 7.17
CA CYS A 76 -11.35 -19.32 7.64
C CYS A 76 -10.74 -20.10 6.48
N MET A 77 -9.56 -20.67 6.70
CA MET A 77 -8.85 -21.48 5.73
C MET A 77 -9.06 -22.97 5.95
N HIS A 78 -9.01 -23.73 4.85
CA HIS A 78 -8.90 -25.18 4.89
C HIS A 78 -7.51 -25.59 5.41
N HIS A 79 -7.43 -26.72 6.13
CA HIS A 79 -6.19 -27.26 6.72
C HIS A 79 -4.95 -27.18 5.81
N ASP A 80 -5.11 -27.58 4.55
CA ASP A 80 -4.01 -27.69 3.58
C ASP A 80 -3.62 -26.37 2.90
N THR A 81 -4.29 -25.26 3.20
CA THR A 81 -3.87 -23.93 2.73
C THR A 81 -2.47 -23.62 3.26
N ARG A 82 -1.58 -23.23 2.36
CA ARG A 82 -0.17 -22.97 2.66
C ARG A 82 0.03 -21.50 2.99
N VAL A 83 0.49 -21.19 4.19
CA VAL A 83 0.88 -19.85 4.61
C VAL A 83 2.35 -19.63 4.24
N THR A 84 2.67 -18.44 3.75
CA THR A 84 4.03 -18.06 3.37
C THR A 84 4.76 -17.51 4.60
N LEU A 85 5.82 -18.18 5.02
CA LEU A 85 6.64 -17.79 6.17
C LEU A 85 7.63 -16.68 5.78
N ALA A 86 8.18 -15.99 6.79
CA ALA A 86 9.14 -14.90 6.63
C ALA A 86 10.38 -15.29 5.80
N ASP A 87 10.86 -16.52 5.95
CA ASP A 87 12.00 -17.06 5.19
C ASP A 87 11.63 -17.54 3.76
N GLY A 88 10.38 -17.34 3.34
CA GLY A 88 9.87 -17.73 2.04
C GLY A 88 9.43 -19.19 1.92
N ARG A 89 9.63 -20.03 2.95
CA ARG A 89 9.06 -21.38 2.99
C ARG A 89 7.54 -21.30 3.14
N GLN A 90 6.90 -22.43 2.88
CA GLN A 90 5.45 -22.58 3.03
C GLN A 90 5.12 -23.65 4.05
N GLU A 91 4.18 -23.35 4.93
CA GLU A 91 3.69 -24.29 5.95
C GLU A 91 2.16 -24.33 5.96
N LYS A 92 1.59 -25.50 6.25
CA LYS A 92 0.12 -25.66 6.26
C LYS A 92 -0.47 -24.92 7.46
N ILE A 93 -1.52 -24.14 7.23
CA ILE A 93 -2.18 -23.39 8.31
C ILE A 93 -2.72 -24.33 9.40
N GLY A 94 -3.23 -25.50 9.04
CA GLY A 94 -3.70 -26.48 10.03
C GLY A 94 -2.57 -27.00 10.93
N LYS A 95 -1.34 -27.10 10.41
CA LYS A 95 -0.17 -27.46 11.23
C LYS A 95 0.24 -26.30 12.14
N ILE A 96 0.31 -25.08 11.59
CA ILE A 96 0.63 -23.87 12.36
C ILE A 96 -0.32 -23.74 13.55
N VAL A 97 -1.63 -23.90 13.32
CA VAL A 97 -2.67 -23.79 14.35
C VAL A 97 -2.62 -24.94 15.35
N ASN A 98 -2.66 -26.19 14.89
CA ASN A 98 -2.75 -27.34 15.79
C ASN A 98 -1.52 -27.50 16.69
N GLN A 99 -0.34 -27.11 16.20
CA GLN A 99 0.91 -27.19 16.94
C GLN A 99 1.30 -25.85 17.60
N ARG A 100 0.47 -24.80 17.45
CA ARG A 100 0.75 -23.43 17.93
C ARG A 100 2.17 -22.97 17.59
N LEU A 101 2.57 -23.13 16.33
CA LEU A 101 3.94 -22.84 15.91
C LEU A 101 4.25 -21.35 16.06
N PRO A 102 5.34 -20.96 16.77
CA PRO A 102 5.75 -19.57 16.93
C PRO A 102 6.53 -19.09 15.70
N VAL A 103 5.82 -18.93 14.59
CA VAL A 103 6.42 -18.56 13.29
C VAL A 103 6.13 -17.11 12.92
N GLU A 104 7.02 -16.54 12.11
CA GLU A 104 6.78 -15.30 11.40
C GLU A 104 6.25 -15.60 10.00
N VAL A 105 5.18 -14.90 9.62
CA VAL A 105 4.53 -15.02 8.33
C VAL A 105 4.71 -13.73 7.55
N LEU A 106 4.74 -13.82 6.22
CA LEU A 106 4.70 -12.63 5.40
C LEU A 106 3.31 -12.02 5.43
N SER A 107 3.29 -10.71 5.60
CA SER A 107 2.10 -9.86 5.67
C SER A 107 2.30 -8.61 4.83
N TYR A 108 1.21 -7.99 4.38
CA TYR A 108 1.24 -6.74 3.64
C TYR A 108 0.98 -5.55 4.58
N ASP A 109 1.87 -4.56 4.55
CA ASP A 109 1.72 -3.29 5.23
C ASP A 109 1.14 -2.26 4.25
N PRO A 110 -0.15 -1.89 4.38
CA PRO A 110 -0.79 -0.99 3.44
C PRO A 110 -0.27 0.45 3.55
N ASP A 111 0.29 0.85 4.70
CA ASP A 111 0.78 2.21 4.91
C ASP A 111 2.13 2.41 4.21
N ARG A 112 2.97 1.36 4.19
CA ARG A 112 4.27 1.36 3.49
C ARG A 112 4.22 0.83 2.07
N GLY A 113 3.17 0.10 1.70
CA GLY A 113 3.09 -0.60 0.40
C GLY A 113 4.06 -1.78 0.30
N GLU A 114 4.49 -2.34 1.43
CA GLU A 114 5.56 -3.33 1.50
C GLU A 114 5.08 -4.67 2.06
N ILE A 115 5.78 -5.75 1.71
CA ILE A 115 5.57 -7.07 2.33
C ILE A 115 6.58 -7.23 3.45
N VAL A 116 6.09 -7.38 4.68
CA VAL A 116 6.89 -7.42 5.90
C VAL A 116 6.64 -8.71 6.68
N PRO A 117 7.67 -9.25 7.37
CA PRO A 117 7.48 -10.36 8.30
C PRO A 117 6.72 -9.87 9.53
N ARG A 118 5.75 -10.66 9.99
CA ARG A 118 4.97 -10.40 11.21
C ARG A 118 4.77 -11.70 11.98
N ARG A 119 4.77 -11.61 13.32
CA ARG A 119 4.60 -12.76 14.19
C ARG A 119 3.15 -13.24 14.20
N VAL A 120 2.98 -14.55 14.24
CA VAL A 120 1.71 -15.16 14.60
C VAL A 120 1.53 -15.06 16.12
N VAL A 121 0.46 -14.41 16.54
CA VAL A 121 0.15 -14.17 17.97
C VAL A 121 -1.09 -14.93 18.44
N GLY A 122 -1.88 -15.49 17.52
CA GLY A 122 -3.09 -16.26 17.83
C GLY A 122 -3.32 -17.41 16.85
N TRP A 123 -3.86 -18.52 17.35
CA TRP A 123 -4.09 -19.76 16.59
C TRP A 123 -5.51 -20.24 16.81
N PHE A 124 -6.30 -20.35 15.74
CA PHE A 124 -7.73 -20.64 15.84
C PHE A 124 -8.12 -21.86 15.01
N ASP A 125 -8.59 -22.91 15.67
CA ASP A 125 -9.44 -23.93 15.05
C ASP A 125 -10.89 -23.56 15.35
N ASN A 126 -11.57 -23.04 14.34
CA ASN A 126 -12.93 -22.51 14.47
C ASN A 126 -13.99 -23.61 14.31
N GLY A 127 -13.62 -24.90 14.39
CA GLY A 127 -14.53 -26.02 14.26
C GLY A 127 -14.82 -26.37 12.80
N ARG A 128 -15.92 -27.08 12.55
CA ARG A 128 -16.21 -27.67 11.24
C ARG A 128 -16.99 -26.72 10.31
N THR A 129 -16.87 -26.97 9.01
CA THR A 129 -17.70 -26.38 7.96
C THR A 129 -17.92 -27.38 6.81
N GLU A 130 -19.04 -27.22 6.11
CA GLU A 130 -19.42 -28.05 4.96
C GLU A 130 -19.03 -27.41 3.62
N GLU A 131 -18.48 -26.20 3.65
CA GLU A 131 -18.21 -25.43 2.44
C GLU A 131 -16.85 -24.74 2.46
N PHE A 132 -16.01 -25.16 1.52
CA PHE A 132 -14.80 -24.44 1.13
C PHE A 132 -14.84 -24.15 -0.35
N LEU A 133 -14.47 -22.91 -0.71
CA LEU A 133 -14.17 -22.52 -2.08
C LEU A 133 -12.68 -22.73 -2.32
N GLN A 134 -12.33 -23.55 -3.30
CA GLN A 134 -10.97 -23.76 -3.76
C GLN A 134 -10.66 -22.77 -4.87
N PHE A 135 -9.69 -21.89 -4.60
CA PHE A 135 -9.15 -20.95 -5.56
C PHE A 135 -7.91 -21.53 -6.24
N THR A 136 -7.78 -21.22 -7.52
CA THR A 136 -6.53 -21.30 -8.27
C THR A 136 -6.29 -19.95 -8.91
N VAL A 137 -5.18 -19.32 -8.55
CA VAL A 137 -4.76 -17.99 -9.01
C VAL A 137 -3.54 -18.18 -9.90
N ALA A 138 -3.47 -17.45 -11.00
CA ALA A 138 -2.28 -17.48 -11.85
C ALA A 138 -1.04 -17.06 -11.03
N LYS A 139 0.10 -17.72 -11.30
CA LYS A 139 1.38 -17.36 -10.69
C LYS A 139 2.43 -17.25 -11.80
N PRO A 140 3.25 -16.20 -11.81
CA PRO A 140 4.22 -15.99 -12.87
C PRO A 140 5.43 -16.94 -12.77
N SER A 141 5.71 -17.46 -11.57
CA SER A 141 6.84 -18.33 -11.27
C SER A 141 6.41 -19.69 -10.70
N GLY A 142 7.35 -20.63 -10.63
CA GLY A 142 7.13 -21.97 -10.08
C GLY A 142 6.22 -22.84 -10.96
N ASN A 143 5.26 -23.53 -10.34
CA ASN A 143 4.30 -24.40 -11.02
C ASN A 143 3.18 -23.63 -11.78
N GLY A 144 3.27 -22.30 -11.86
CA GLY A 144 2.35 -21.45 -12.62
C GLY A 144 1.01 -21.16 -11.93
N ARG A 145 0.80 -21.62 -10.69
CA ARG A 145 -0.46 -21.42 -9.95
C ARG A 145 -0.26 -21.31 -8.45
N ALA A 146 -0.97 -20.39 -7.82
CA ALA A 146 -1.20 -20.39 -6.38
C ALA A 146 -2.54 -21.05 -6.07
N GLN A 147 -2.61 -21.82 -5.00
CA GLN A 147 -3.82 -22.54 -4.59
C GLN A 147 -4.05 -22.44 -3.09
N PHE A 148 -5.26 -22.03 -2.74
CA PHE A 148 -5.74 -21.99 -1.37
C PHE A 148 -7.24 -22.30 -1.34
N ALA A 149 -7.71 -22.76 -0.19
CA ALA A 149 -9.12 -22.95 0.04
C ALA A 149 -9.56 -22.22 1.29
N CYS A 150 -10.69 -21.52 1.18
CA CYS A 150 -11.24 -20.67 2.23
C CYS A 150 -12.76 -20.81 2.26
N THR A 151 -13.38 -20.40 3.37
CA THR A 151 -14.83 -20.33 3.47
C THR A 151 -15.39 -19.18 2.61
N PRO A 152 -16.66 -19.23 2.18
CA PRO A 152 -17.24 -18.24 1.27
C PRO A 152 -17.16 -16.77 1.72
N ASN A 153 -17.15 -16.52 3.03
CA ASN A 153 -17.07 -15.18 3.64
C ASN A 153 -15.64 -14.71 3.94
N HIS A 154 -14.60 -15.41 3.46
CA HIS A 154 -13.21 -15.01 3.69
C HIS A 154 -12.81 -13.85 2.78
N ASN A 155 -12.14 -12.83 3.32
CA ASN A 155 -11.74 -11.65 2.57
C ASN A 155 -10.37 -11.83 1.90
N ILE A 156 -10.34 -11.55 0.60
CA ILE A 156 -9.14 -11.62 -0.23
C ILE A 156 -8.88 -10.22 -0.81
N LEU A 157 -7.63 -9.79 -0.80
CA LEU A 157 -7.27 -8.46 -1.27
C LEU A 157 -7.29 -8.43 -2.81
N THR A 158 -8.00 -7.45 -3.37
CA THR A 158 -8.07 -7.15 -4.80
C THR A 158 -7.52 -5.75 -5.07
N PRO A 159 -7.25 -5.37 -6.33
CA PRO A 159 -6.89 -3.99 -6.67
C PRO A 159 -7.92 -2.95 -6.20
N GLY A 160 -9.20 -3.34 -6.10
CA GLY A 160 -10.28 -2.50 -5.56
C GLY A 160 -10.49 -2.61 -4.05
N GLY A 161 -9.56 -3.23 -3.31
CA GLY A 161 -9.67 -3.47 -1.88
C GLY A 161 -10.15 -4.87 -1.51
N TRP A 162 -10.54 -5.05 -0.26
CA TRP A 162 -10.98 -6.33 0.29
C TRP A 162 -12.34 -6.76 -0.28
N ARG A 163 -12.43 -7.97 -0.81
CA ARG A 163 -13.68 -8.59 -1.27
C ARG A 163 -13.85 -9.98 -0.68
N GLU A 164 -15.10 -10.38 -0.44
CA GLU A 164 -15.40 -11.72 0.06
C GLU A 164 -15.21 -12.78 -1.03
N ALA A 165 -14.73 -13.97 -0.66
CA ALA A 165 -14.46 -15.06 -1.57
C ALA A 165 -15.68 -15.45 -2.44
N ARG A 166 -16.89 -15.41 -1.89
CA ARG A 166 -18.14 -15.71 -2.62
C ARG A 166 -18.51 -14.70 -3.69
N GLU A 167 -17.94 -13.50 -3.65
CA GLU A 167 -18.20 -12.44 -4.63
C GLU A 167 -17.23 -12.50 -5.81
N LEU A 168 -16.09 -13.18 -5.65
CA LEU A 168 -15.07 -13.29 -6.69
C LEU A 168 -15.51 -14.26 -7.78
N ARG A 169 -15.09 -13.99 -9.01
CA ARG A 169 -15.33 -14.82 -10.19
C ARG A 169 -14.02 -15.15 -10.90
N VAL A 170 -14.04 -16.18 -11.74
CA VAL A 170 -12.91 -16.46 -12.64
C VAL A 170 -12.70 -15.25 -13.56
N GLY A 171 -11.45 -14.80 -13.68
CA GLY A 171 -11.07 -13.56 -14.38
C GLY A 171 -10.83 -12.36 -13.46
N ASP A 172 -11.47 -12.32 -12.28
CA ASP A 172 -11.19 -11.27 -11.28
C ASP A 172 -9.73 -11.34 -10.84
N ARG A 173 -9.14 -10.17 -10.55
CA ARG A 173 -7.74 -10.06 -10.11
C ARG A 173 -7.65 -9.94 -8.59
N VAL A 174 -6.73 -10.72 -8.00
CA VAL A 174 -6.37 -10.65 -6.57
C VAL A 174 -4.90 -10.25 -6.44
N LEU A 175 -4.53 -9.60 -5.34
CA LEU A 175 -3.16 -9.19 -5.11
C LEU A 175 -2.32 -10.38 -4.61
N GLN A 176 -1.25 -10.66 -5.33
CA GLN A 176 -0.30 -11.72 -5.04
C GLN A 176 1.11 -11.15 -4.94
N SER A 177 1.89 -11.65 -3.98
CA SER A 177 3.31 -11.38 -3.88
C SER A 177 4.08 -11.99 -5.05
N THR A 178 4.75 -11.13 -5.80
CA THR A 178 5.68 -11.49 -6.86
C THR A 178 7.08 -11.00 -6.49
N THR A 179 8.09 -11.54 -7.17
CA THR A 179 9.48 -11.12 -7.00
C THR A 179 9.88 -10.28 -8.20
N ILE A 180 10.31 -9.06 -7.92
CA ILE A 180 10.87 -8.12 -8.89
C ILE A 180 12.39 -8.18 -8.75
N ARG A 181 13.08 -8.36 -9.88
CA ARG A 181 14.53 -8.63 -9.93
C ARG A 181 15.31 -7.52 -10.63
N LEU A 182 14.67 -6.79 -11.53
CA LEU A 182 15.31 -5.70 -12.25
C LEU A 182 15.52 -4.49 -11.34
N SER A 183 16.73 -3.92 -11.40
CA SER A 183 16.97 -2.57 -10.89
C SER A 183 16.41 -1.52 -11.84
N ASP A 184 16.27 -0.28 -11.37
CA ASP A 184 15.86 0.85 -12.22
C ASP A 184 16.83 1.06 -13.39
N PHE A 185 18.13 0.86 -13.16
CA PHE A 185 19.15 0.88 -14.21
C PHE A 185 18.88 -0.17 -15.29
N GLN A 186 18.64 -1.42 -14.89
CA GLN A 186 18.35 -2.52 -15.82
C GLN A 186 17.02 -2.31 -16.55
N TRP A 187 16.04 -1.71 -15.88
CA TRP A 187 14.79 -1.30 -16.49
C TRP A 187 15.02 -0.33 -17.65
N GLN A 188 15.89 0.67 -17.47
CA GLN A 188 16.25 1.61 -18.54
C GLN A 188 16.93 0.94 -19.74
N VAL A 189 17.74 -0.10 -19.51
CA VAL A 189 18.34 -0.90 -20.60
C VAL A 189 17.27 -1.64 -21.39
N ILE A 190 16.26 -2.19 -20.71
CA ILE A 190 15.13 -2.86 -21.37
C ILE A 190 14.29 -1.86 -22.17
N LEU A 191 13.94 -0.70 -21.60
CA LEU A 191 13.18 0.34 -22.31
C LEU A 191 13.94 0.82 -23.56
N GLY A 192 15.25 1.06 -23.45
CA GLY A 192 16.08 1.44 -24.59
C GLY A 192 16.13 0.35 -25.66
N GLY A 193 16.31 -0.91 -25.25
CA GLY A 193 16.33 -2.03 -26.17
C GLY A 193 15.00 -2.25 -26.89
N LEU A 194 13.87 -1.99 -26.22
CA LEU A 194 12.54 -2.10 -26.82
C LEU A 194 12.23 -0.97 -27.80
N LEU A 195 12.88 0.19 -27.71
CA LEU A 195 12.86 1.17 -28.79
C LEU A 195 13.61 0.66 -30.03
N GLY A 196 14.63 -0.18 -29.83
CA GLY A 196 15.44 -0.80 -30.88
C GLY A 196 14.94 -2.18 -31.32
N ASP A 197 15.88 -3.04 -31.70
CA ASP A 197 15.64 -4.42 -32.16
C ASP A 197 15.35 -5.46 -31.07
N SER A 198 15.34 -5.08 -29.79
CA SER A 198 15.05 -6.04 -28.72
C SER A 198 13.56 -6.40 -28.67
N THR A 199 13.26 -7.59 -28.13
CA THR A 199 11.91 -8.15 -28.11
C THR A 199 11.51 -8.70 -26.74
N LEU A 200 10.22 -8.60 -26.42
CA LEU A 200 9.60 -9.30 -25.29
C LEU A 200 8.76 -10.48 -25.79
N THR A 201 9.18 -11.69 -25.46
CA THR A 201 8.45 -12.91 -25.79
C THR A 201 7.71 -13.41 -24.56
N ALA A 202 6.39 -13.56 -24.64
CA ALA A 202 5.59 -14.08 -23.54
C ALA A 202 6.01 -15.52 -23.21
N SER A 203 6.05 -15.85 -21.93
CA SER A 203 6.12 -17.24 -21.46
C SER A 203 4.84 -18.01 -21.85
N ARG A 204 4.91 -19.33 -21.76
CA ARG A 204 3.79 -20.22 -22.14
C ARG A 204 2.48 -19.91 -21.41
N ASN A 205 2.54 -19.39 -20.17
CA ASN A 205 1.36 -19.01 -19.39
C ASN A 205 0.97 -17.53 -19.56
N GLY A 206 1.76 -16.73 -20.30
CA GLY A 206 1.54 -15.31 -20.52
C GLY A 206 1.77 -14.42 -19.28
N ARG A 207 2.37 -14.94 -18.19
CA ARG A 207 2.49 -14.23 -16.90
C ARG A 207 3.88 -13.69 -16.59
N SER A 208 4.81 -14.01 -17.47
CA SER A 208 6.16 -13.48 -17.49
C SER A 208 6.57 -13.29 -18.93
N ALA A 209 7.52 -12.41 -19.19
CA ALA A 209 8.09 -12.23 -20.51
C ALA A 209 9.61 -12.36 -20.46
N ARG A 210 10.17 -12.87 -21.55
CA ARG A 210 11.60 -12.97 -21.80
C ARG A 210 12.03 -11.78 -22.63
N PHE A 211 13.00 -11.03 -22.13
CA PHE A 211 13.72 -10.04 -22.92
C PHE A 211 14.80 -10.72 -23.74
N ARG A 212 14.76 -10.49 -25.05
CA ARG A 212 15.73 -11.03 -26.01
C ARG A 212 16.28 -9.92 -26.88
N PHE A 213 17.58 -9.93 -27.09
CA PHE A 213 18.26 -9.06 -28.03
C PHE A 213 19.32 -9.85 -28.81
N ALA A 214 19.56 -9.46 -30.05
CA ALA A 214 20.50 -10.15 -30.93
C ALA A 214 21.20 -9.15 -31.83
N HIS A 215 22.50 -9.36 -32.06
CA HIS A 215 23.32 -8.51 -32.93
C HIS A 215 24.19 -9.35 -33.86
N GLY A 216 24.54 -8.75 -35.01
CA GLY A 216 25.43 -9.38 -35.98
C GLY A 216 26.84 -9.61 -35.42
N PRO A 217 27.67 -10.43 -36.11
CA PRO A 217 28.98 -10.83 -35.60
C PRO A 217 29.94 -9.64 -35.33
N LEU A 218 29.84 -8.57 -36.12
CA LEU A 218 30.64 -7.34 -35.93
C LEU A 218 30.29 -6.58 -34.63
N GLN A 219 29.16 -6.89 -34.02
CA GLN A 219 28.65 -6.25 -32.80
C GLN A 219 28.56 -7.25 -31.63
N ALA A 220 29.24 -8.39 -31.73
CA ALA A 220 29.24 -9.42 -30.68
C ALA A 220 29.71 -8.86 -29.33
N GLU A 221 30.75 -8.03 -29.33
CA GLU A 221 31.26 -7.38 -28.11
C GLU A 221 30.22 -6.48 -27.44
N TYR A 222 29.47 -5.70 -28.23
CA TYR A 222 28.37 -4.88 -27.72
C TYR A 222 27.24 -5.75 -27.13
N ALA A 223 26.88 -6.84 -27.81
CA ALA A 223 25.88 -7.77 -27.31
C ALA A 223 26.30 -8.42 -25.98
N ASP A 224 27.56 -8.84 -25.88
CA ASP A 224 28.11 -9.44 -24.67
C ASP A 224 28.22 -8.42 -23.52
N TRP A 225 28.60 -7.18 -23.81
CA TRP A 225 28.54 -6.08 -22.84
C TRP A 225 27.12 -5.80 -22.35
N LYS A 226 26.15 -5.68 -23.26
CA LYS A 226 24.73 -5.45 -22.91
C LYS A 226 24.18 -6.59 -22.05
N ALA A 227 24.61 -7.83 -22.28
CA ALA A 227 24.26 -8.97 -21.44
C ALA A 227 24.89 -8.89 -20.04
N SER A 228 26.12 -8.37 -19.92
CA SER A 228 26.79 -8.18 -18.62
C SER A 228 26.04 -7.21 -17.69
N LEU A 229 25.25 -6.28 -18.25
CA LEU A 229 24.36 -5.39 -17.48
C LEU A 229 23.25 -6.15 -16.73
N PHE A 230 23.07 -7.45 -17.00
CA PHE A 230 22.11 -8.34 -16.36
C PHE A 230 22.76 -9.50 -15.60
N ALA A 231 24.05 -9.40 -15.23
CA ALA A 231 24.81 -10.49 -14.62
C ALA A 231 24.18 -11.06 -13.33
N ASN A 232 23.54 -10.23 -12.51
CA ASN A 232 22.84 -10.66 -11.28
C ASN A 232 21.56 -11.49 -11.54
N ILE A 233 20.97 -11.39 -12.73
CA ILE A 233 19.77 -12.15 -13.14
C ILE A 233 20.17 -13.40 -13.92
N GLY A 234 21.27 -13.30 -14.68
CA GLY A 234 21.75 -14.33 -15.60
C GLY A 234 21.12 -14.21 -16.99
N THR A 235 21.90 -14.53 -18.01
CA THR A 235 21.48 -14.55 -19.41
C THR A 235 21.96 -15.84 -20.07
N SER A 236 21.20 -16.35 -21.05
CA SER A 236 21.70 -17.40 -21.93
C SER A 236 22.22 -16.78 -23.23
N ARG A 237 23.39 -17.22 -23.69
CA ARG A 237 24.02 -16.80 -24.94
C ARG A 237 23.88 -17.89 -25.99
N SER A 238 23.49 -17.51 -27.22
CA SER A 238 23.44 -18.42 -28.37
C SER A 238 24.01 -17.75 -29.62
N VAL A 239 24.56 -18.56 -30.53
CA VAL A 239 25.09 -18.09 -31.82
C VAL A 239 24.49 -18.92 -32.93
N ASN A 240 23.89 -18.27 -33.92
CA ASN A 240 23.31 -18.98 -35.07
C ASN A 240 24.35 -19.25 -36.18
N ARG A 241 23.95 -19.97 -37.24
CA ARG A 241 24.85 -20.30 -38.37
C ARG A 241 25.42 -19.07 -39.10
N ALA A 242 24.75 -17.93 -39.03
CA ALA A 242 25.20 -16.68 -39.64
C ALA A 242 26.11 -15.85 -38.70
N GLY A 243 26.47 -16.38 -37.52
CA GLY A 243 27.29 -15.69 -36.53
C GLY A 243 26.55 -14.62 -35.72
N VAL A 244 25.22 -14.54 -35.80
CA VAL A 244 24.42 -13.62 -34.98
C VAL A 244 24.44 -14.10 -33.54
N VAL A 245 24.87 -13.22 -32.63
CA VAL A 245 24.91 -13.46 -31.19
C VAL A 245 23.59 -13.00 -30.59
N ALA A 246 22.88 -13.90 -29.92
CA ALA A 246 21.63 -13.61 -29.23
C ALA A 246 21.74 -13.91 -27.75
N HIS A 247 21.16 -13.03 -26.94
CA HIS A 247 21.05 -13.17 -25.49
C HIS A 247 19.60 -13.13 -25.06
N ASP A 248 19.29 -13.99 -24.10
CA ASP A 248 17.94 -14.20 -23.60
C ASP A 248 17.97 -14.16 -22.07
N LEU A 249 17.17 -13.29 -21.46
CA LEU A 249 16.94 -13.31 -20.02
C LEU A 249 16.02 -14.49 -19.64
N PRO A 250 16.05 -14.96 -18.37
CA PRO A 250 14.97 -15.79 -17.88
C PRO A 250 13.63 -15.03 -17.98
N PRO A 251 12.49 -15.74 -18.07
CA PRO A 251 11.18 -15.08 -18.03
C PRO A 251 11.00 -14.32 -16.71
N LEU A 252 10.75 -13.01 -16.78
CA LEU A 252 10.55 -12.13 -15.64
C LEU A 252 9.09 -11.68 -15.55
N THR A 253 8.57 -11.55 -14.33
CA THR A 253 7.16 -11.22 -14.09
C THR A 253 6.87 -9.78 -14.49
N GLU A 254 7.75 -8.89 -14.05
CA GLU A 254 7.70 -7.45 -14.26
C GLU A 254 7.70 -7.04 -15.75
N LEU A 255 8.12 -7.95 -16.63
CA LEU A 255 8.10 -7.72 -18.08
C LEU A 255 6.78 -8.11 -18.76
N ALA A 256 5.88 -8.82 -18.08
CA ALA A 256 4.60 -9.23 -18.66
C ALA A 256 3.72 -8.02 -18.97
N ASP A 257 3.52 -7.13 -17.99
CA ASP A 257 2.69 -5.93 -18.14
C ASP A 257 3.31 -4.96 -19.15
N LEU A 258 4.64 -4.79 -19.13
CA LEU A 258 5.36 -3.99 -20.12
C LEU A 258 5.14 -4.55 -21.54
N ARG A 259 5.15 -5.87 -21.71
CA ARG A 259 4.88 -6.48 -23.02
C ARG A 259 3.46 -6.19 -23.49
N GLU A 260 2.45 -6.35 -22.64
CA GLU A 260 1.05 -6.06 -22.98
C GLU A 260 0.86 -4.59 -23.36
N ALA A 261 1.53 -3.68 -22.66
CA ALA A 261 1.49 -2.25 -22.94
C ALA A 261 2.18 -1.88 -24.27
N VAL A 262 3.32 -2.49 -24.57
CA VAL A 262 4.13 -2.15 -25.76
C VAL A 262 3.62 -2.80 -27.03
N TYR A 263 3.15 -4.06 -26.98
CA TYR A 263 2.80 -4.83 -28.17
C TYR A 263 1.29 -4.84 -28.42
N ILE A 264 0.79 -3.87 -29.19
CA ILE A 264 -0.63 -3.76 -29.56
C ILE A 264 -0.77 -4.00 -31.06
N GLY A 265 -1.61 -4.96 -31.45
CA GLY A 265 -1.83 -5.30 -32.86
C GLY A 265 -0.57 -5.76 -33.61
N GLY A 266 0.41 -6.32 -32.89
CA GLY A 266 1.69 -6.77 -33.46
C GLY A 266 2.70 -5.66 -33.73
N LYS A 267 2.41 -4.40 -33.39
CA LYS A 267 3.35 -3.26 -33.49
C LYS A 267 3.75 -2.76 -32.11
N LYS A 268 4.89 -2.06 -32.03
CA LYS A 268 5.33 -1.37 -30.82
C LYS A 268 4.58 -0.04 -30.69
N VAL A 269 3.70 0.07 -29.71
CA VAL A 269 2.97 1.29 -29.34
C VAL A 269 3.60 1.86 -28.08
N LEU A 270 3.98 3.14 -28.12
CA LEU A 270 4.69 3.80 -27.02
C LEU A 270 3.75 4.80 -26.35
N SER A 271 3.26 4.45 -25.15
CA SER A 271 2.42 5.35 -24.34
C SER A 271 3.22 6.57 -23.84
N GLU A 272 2.52 7.62 -23.41
CA GLU A 272 3.20 8.74 -22.74
C GLU A 272 3.95 8.30 -21.49
N ASP A 273 3.39 7.37 -20.71
CA ASP A 273 4.02 6.86 -19.50
C ASP A 273 5.30 6.09 -19.80
N TYR A 274 5.35 5.38 -20.93
CA TYR A 274 6.57 4.75 -21.42
C TYR A 274 7.62 5.82 -21.75
N LEU A 275 7.23 6.84 -22.51
CA LEU A 275 8.15 7.89 -22.94
C LEU A 275 8.71 8.67 -21.75
N LYS A 276 7.87 9.08 -20.79
CA LYS A 276 8.26 9.83 -19.59
C LYS A 276 9.29 9.09 -18.71
N GLN A 277 9.39 7.76 -18.82
CA GLN A 277 10.37 6.96 -18.09
C GLN A 277 11.76 6.97 -18.73
N LEU A 278 11.90 7.39 -19.99
CA LEU A 278 13.15 7.27 -20.73
C LEU A 278 14.23 8.18 -20.14
N THR A 279 15.43 7.63 -19.99
CA THR A 279 16.63 8.35 -19.56
C THR A 279 17.64 8.45 -20.71
N PRO A 280 18.69 9.27 -20.57
CA PRO A 280 19.82 9.27 -21.52
C PRO A 280 20.42 7.87 -21.76
N LEU A 281 20.42 6.98 -20.76
CA LEU A 281 20.84 5.59 -20.91
C LEU A 281 19.94 4.82 -21.89
N SER A 282 18.61 4.92 -21.75
CA SER A 282 17.68 4.27 -22.70
C SER A 282 17.86 4.79 -24.12
N LEU A 283 18.06 6.09 -24.30
CA LEU A 283 18.34 6.67 -25.61
C LEU A 283 19.67 6.17 -26.19
N ALA A 284 20.70 6.00 -25.36
CA ALA A 284 21.98 5.48 -25.79
C ALA A 284 21.88 4.01 -26.23
N ILE A 285 21.16 3.17 -25.49
CA ILE A 285 20.89 1.77 -25.87
C ILE A 285 20.13 1.73 -27.19
N TRP A 286 19.07 2.54 -27.34
CA TRP A 286 18.33 2.63 -28.59
C TRP A 286 19.21 3.08 -29.76
N TYR A 287 20.06 4.09 -29.54
CA TYR A 287 20.99 4.59 -30.54
C TYR A 287 22.02 3.52 -30.94
N MET A 288 22.59 2.80 -29.98
CA MET A 288 23.54 1.73 -30.26
C MET A 288 22.88 0.58 -31.03
N ASP A 289 21.64 0.23 -30.70
CA ASP A 289 20.90 -0.84 -31.40
C ASP A 289 20.64 -0.45 -32.87
N ASP A 290 19.95 0.66 -33.12
CA ASP A 290 19.31 0.90 -34.43
C ASP A 290 19.89 2.08 -35.23
N ALA A 291 20.72 2.93 -34.61
CA ALA A 291 21.21 4.12 -35.31
C ALA A 291 22.32 3.81 -36.31
N SER A 292 22.35 4.59 -37.37
CA SER A 292 23.48 4.73 -38.29
C SER A 292 24.01 6.16 -38.25
N PHE A 293 25.31 6.32 -38.46
CA PHE A 293 25.96 7.62 -38.46
C PHE A 293 26.82 7.79 -39.71
N SER A 294 26.63 8.91 -40.41
CA SER A 294 27.38 9.23 -41.62
C SER A 294 28.17 10.53 -41.42
N VAL A 295 29.48 10.48 -41.61
CA VAL A 295 30.35 11.67 -41.58
C VAL A 295 30.29 12.35 -42.94
N ARG A 296 29.95 13.64 -42.97
CA ARG A 296 29.80 14.44 -44.20
C ARG A 296 31.03 15.28 -44.54
N ALA A 297 31.86 15.64 -43.56
CA ALA A 297 33.11 16.36 -43.80
C ALA A 297 34.20 15.88 -42.82
N LYS A 298 35.39 15.53 -43.36
CA LYS A 298 36.56 15.04 -42.61
C LYS A 298 37.32 16.15 -41.86
N GLY A 299 36.76 17.35 -41.74
CA GLY A 299 37.38 18.47 -41.03
C GLY A 299 38.55 19.16 -41.75
N LEU A 300 38.60 19.07 -43.08
CA LEU A 300 39.62 19.73 -43.92
C LEU A 300 39.44 21.26 -44.06
N GLN A 301 38.34 21.81 -43.54
CA GLN A 301 38.06 23.25 -43.48
C GLN A 301 37.86 23.66 -42.02
N GLU A 302 38.31 24.85 -41.64
CA GLU A 302 38.25 25.39 -40.27
C GLU A 302 36.84 25.28 -39.65
N ARG A 303 35.79 25.60 -40.43
CA ARG A 303 34.36 25.46 -40.07
C ARG A 303 33.85 24.03 -39.84
N THR A 304 34.65 23.01 -40.17
CA THR A 304 34.31 21.58 -40.05
C THR A 304 35.35 20.79 -39.24
N ARG A 305 36.32 21.48 -38.63
CA ARG A 305 37.48 20.89 -37.91
C ARG A 305 37.10 19.80 -36.91
N ASP A 306 35.93 19.93 -36.27
CA ASP A 306 35.38 18.97 -35.29
C ASP A 306 34.60 17.79 -35.91
N GLY A 307 34.55 17.71 -37.24
CA GLY A 307 33.69 16.80 -37.98
C GLY A 307 32.24 17.32 -38.09
N SER A 308 31.55 16.91 -39.16
CA SER A 308 30.10 17.08 -39.27
C SER A 308 29.50 15.78 -39.75
N GLY A 309 28.34 15.41 -39.21
CA GLY A 309 27.69 14.17 -39.54
C GLY A 309 26.19 14.20 -39.32
N ARG A 310 25.53 13.15 -39.78
CA ARG A 310 24.09 12.98 -39.68
C ARG A 310 23.80 11.61 -39.08
N ALA A 311 23.10 11.60 -37.95
CA ALA A 311 22.55 10.39 -37.36
C ALA A 311 21.17 10.07 -37.95
N GLU A 312 20.91 8.78 -38.16
CA GLU A 312 19.62 8.27 -38.62
C GLU A 312 19.23 7.03 -37.82
N ILE A 313 17.99 6.96 -37.35
CA ILE A 313 17.45 5.81 -36.62
C ILE A 313 16.26 5.26 -37.38
N VAL A 314 16.21 3.94 -37.60
CA VAL A 314 15.07 3.27 -38.21
C VAL A 314 13.96 3.11 -37.16
N VAL A 315 12.72 3.47 -37.51
CA VAL A 315 11.57 3.45 -36.57
C VAL A 315 10.35 2.73 -37.14
N GLU A 316 10.58 1.83 -38.09
CA GLU A 316 9.54 1.09 -38.81
C GLU A 316 8.70 0.20 -37.88
N ALA A 317 9.34 -0.42 -36.89
CA ALA A 317 8.69 -1.29 -35.90
C ALA A 317 7.75 -0.53 -34.93
N ILE A 318 7.92 0.79 -34.82
CA ILE A 318 7.11 1.68 -33.97
C ILE A 318 5.87 2.11 -34.74
N GLU A 319 4.71 2.11 -34.09
CA GLU A 319 3.43 2.53 -34.65
C GLU A 319 3.42 4.04 -35.01
N PRO A 320 2.75 4.49 -36.10
CA PRO A 320 2.87 5.85 -36.60
C PRO A 320 2.59 6.98 -35.59
N THR A 321 1.51 6.90 -34.81
CA THR A 321 1.18 7.95 -33.82
C THR A 321 2.20 7.96 -32.66
N SER A 322 2.79 6.80 -32.35
CA SER A 322 3.88 6.68 -31.38
C SER A 322 5.17 7.34 -31.88
N ARG A 323 5.44 7.32 -33.20
CA ARG A 323 6.57 8.05 -33.80
C ARG A 323 6.41 9.57 -33.61
N GLU A 324 5.23 10.10 -33.88
CA GLU A 324 4.95 11.54 -33.70
C GLU A 324 5.03 11.96 -32.22
N ARG A 325 4.53 11.12 -31.31
CA ARG A 325 4.71 11.31 -29.86
C ARG A 325 6.17 11.33 -29.47
N LEU A 326 6.98 10.41 -29.99
CA LEU A 326 8.40 10.33 -29.70
C LEU A 326 9.18 11.56 -30.23
N VAL A 327 8.81 12.10 -31.40
CA VAL A 327 9.39 13.37 -31.91
C VAL A 327 9.10 14.52 -30.93
N ARG A 328 7.84 14.69 -30.52
CA ARG A 328 7.44 15.74 -29.56
C ARG A 328 8.16 15.58 -28.24
N TYR A 329 8.16 14.36 -27.69
CA TYR A 329 8.82 14.07 -26.44
C TYR A 329 10.33 14.35 -26.46
N LEU A 330 11.04 13.97 -27.55
CA LEU A 330 12.46 14.30 -27.70
C LEU A 330 12.72 15.82 -27.72
N ALA A 331 11.82 16.57 -28.34
CA ALA A 331 11.90 18.03 -28.39
C ALA A 331 11.64 18.65 -27.02
N ASP A 332 10.60 18.22 -26.32
CA ASP A 332 10.16 18.78 -25.04
C ASP A 332 11.13 18.41 -23.90
N ALA A 333 11.56 17.14 -23.83
CA ALA A 333 12.38 16.64 -22.73
C ALA A 333 13.86 16.98 -22.86
N TRP A 334 14.39 17.03 -24.10
CA TRP A 334 15.84 17.17 -24.33
C TRP A 334 16.21 18.22 -25.39
N GLY A 335 15.25 18.95 -25.95
CA GLY A 335 15.53 19.96 -26.99
C GLY A 335 16.10 19.36 -28.28
N ILE A 336 15.85 18.07 -28.53
CA ILE A 336 16.33 17.32 -29.70
C ILE A 336 15.17 17.12 -30.67
N VAL A 337 15.28 17.68 -31.88
CA VAL A 337 14.19 17.69 -32.86
C VAL A 337 14.54 16.85 -34.10
N PRO A 338 14.25 15.54 -34.10
CA PRO A 338 14.43 14.72 -35.30
C PRO A 338 13.40 15.06 -36.39
N ARG A 339 13.80 14.89 -37.66
CA ARG A 339 12.86 14.88 -38.79
C ARG A 339 12.40 13.46 -39.10
N LEU A 340 11.11 13.19 -38.95
CA LEU A 340 10.51 11.94 -39.43
C LEU A 340 10.48 11.95 -40.96
N THR A 341 11.14 10.97 -41.57
CA THR A 341 11.19 10.78 -43.02
C THR A 341 10.65 9.40 -43.37
N ILE A 342 9.73 9.33 -44.34
CA ILE A 342 9.21 8.07 -44.88
C ILE A 342 9.62 7.99 -46.35
N ARG A 343 10.44 6.99 -46.71
CA ARG A 343 10.87 6.75 -48.09
C ARG A 343 10.84 5.26 -48.41
N GLY A 344 10.17 4.89 -49.51
CA GLY A 344 10.08 3.49 -49.94
C GLY A 344 9.50 2.56 -48.88
N GLY A 345 8.48 3.01 -48.13
CA GLY A 345 7.86 2.26 -47.03
C GLY A 345 8.65 2.27 -45.71
N LYS A 346 9.91 2.71 -45.70
CA LYS A 346 10.74 2.73 -44.49
C LYS A 346 10.63 4.07 -43.77
N ALA A 347 10.31 4.03 -42.48
CA ALA A 347 10.25 5.20 -41.60
C ALA A 347 11.56 5.36 -40.83
N ARG A 348 12.13 6.59 -40.84
CA ARG A 348 13.37 6.92 -40.14
C ARG A 348 13.28 8.27 -39.46
N PHE A 349 13.93 8.40 -38.32
CA PHE A 349 14.29 9.68 -37.75
C PHE A 349 15.64 10.12 -38.28
N VAL A 350 15.67 11.32 -38.87
CA VAL A 350 16.88 11.94 -39.38
C VAL A 350 17.21 13.12 -38.48
N PHE A 351 18.35 13.06 -37.82
CA PHE A 351 18.85 14.15 -36.97
C PHE A 351 19.77 15.04 -37.81
N PRO A 352 19.41 16.32 -38.08
CA PRO A 352 20.32 17.27 -38.71
C PRO A 352 21.65 17.43 -37.95
N LYS A 353 22.60 18.18 -38.51
CA LYS A 353 23.94 18.37 -37.93
C LYS A 353 23.88 18.76 -36.45
N ASP A 354 23.11 19.79 -36.13
CA ASP A 354 23.07 20.35 -34.77
C ASP A 354 22.31 19.43 -33.81
N GLU A 355 21.22 18.81 -34.27
CA GLU A 355 20.46 17.83 -33.50
C GLU A 355 21.25 16.54 -33.25
N THR A 356 22.09 16.11 -34.20
CA THR A 356 23.05 15.03 -34.02
C THR A 356 24.06 15.39 -32.94
N ALA A 357 24.57 16.62 -32.93
CA ALA A 357 25.52 17.07 -31.92
C ALA A 357 24.90 17.15 -30.52
N LYS A 358 23.63 17.56 -30.39
CA LYS A 358 22.88 17.55 -29.12
C LYS A 358 22.66 16.11 -28.63
N LEU A 359 22.17 15.24 -29.50
CA LEU A 359 21.95 13.82 -29.18
C LEU A 359 23.26 13.15 -28.73
N HIS A 360 24.35 13.32 -29.48
CA HIS A 360 25.65 12.74 -29.13
C HIS A 360 26.20 13.29 -27.83
N ALA A 361 26.06 14.60 -27.56
CA ALA A 361 26.47 15.16 -26.28
C ALA A 361 25.73 14.51 -25.10
N LEU A 362 24.43 14.23 -25.26
CA LEU A 362 23.58 13.61 -24.25
C LEU A 362 23.95 12.15 -23.99
N ILE A 363 24.16 11.36 -25.05
CA ILE A 363 24.31 9.90 -24.93
C ILE A 363 25.75 9.43 -24.80
N ALA A 364 26.74 10.25 -25.14
CA ALA A 364 28.14 9.84 -25.20
C ALA A 364 28.69 9.15 -23.93
N PRO A 365 28.31 9.55 -22.70
CA PRO A 365 28.73 8.82 -21.50
C PRO A 365 28.28 7.36 -21.45
N PHE A 366 27.26 7.00 -22.23
CA PHE A 366 26.61 5.70 -22.20
C PHE A 366 26.92 4.81 -23.41
N VAL A 367 27.66 5.31 -24.41
CA VAL A 367 27.96 4.56 -25.64
C VAL A 367 29.21 3.70 -25.46
N HIS A 368 29.05 2.39 -25.52
CA HIS A 368 30.13 1.42 -25.37
C HIS A 368 31.27 1.64 -26.39
N PRO A 369 32.56 1.41 -26.03
CA PRO A 369 33.69 1.63 -26.93
C PRO A 369 33.57 0.94 -28.29
N SER A 370 33.09 -0.31 -28.35
CA SER A 370 32.86 -1.01 -29.64
C SER A 370 31.84 -0.31 -30.56
N MET A 371 31.04 0.61 -30.03
CA MET A 371 29.99 1.36 -30.73
C MET A 371 30.31 2.85 -30.90
N GLU A 372 31.46 3.34 -30.42
CA GLU A 372 31.82 4.76 -30.45
C GLU A 372 32.01 5.30 -31.88
N HIS A 373 32.24 4.41 -32.85
CA HIS A 373 32.30 4.76 -34.27
C HIS A 373 30.99 5.41 -34.77
N LYS A 374 29.86 5.17 -34.08
CA LYS A 374 28.57 5.82 -34.33
C LYS A 374 28.49 7.26 -33.78
N LEU A 375 29.49 7.74 -33.04
CA LEU A 375 29.55 9.10 -32.53
C LEU A 375 30.44 10.01 -33.38
N LEU A 376 30.16 11.32 -33.31
CA LEU A 376 31.10 12.35 -33.74
C LEU A 376 32.43 12.19 -32.97
N PRO A 377 33.59 12.41 -33.62
CA PRO A 377 34.90 12.20 -33.00
C PRO A 377 35.08 12.87 -31.64
N ARG A 378 34.60 14.12 -31.47
CA ARG A 378 34.73 14.90 -30.22
C ARG A 378 33.96 14.34 -29.01
N TYR A 379 33.05 13.41 -29.23
CA TYR A 379 32.23 12.79 -28.17
C TYR A 379 32.65 11.34 -27.86
N ARG A 380 33.67 10.81 -28.54
CA ARG A 380 34.20 9.46 -28.28
C ARG A 380 35.03 9.41 -27.00
N GLY A 381 35.28 8.21 -26.48
CA GLY A 381 36.08 8.00 -25.26
C GLY A 381 35.45 8.53 -23.96
N ARG A 382 34.14 8.82 -23.95
CA ARG A 382 33.42 9.33 -22.77
C ARG A 382 32.68 8.24 -21.97
N PHE A 383 32.79 6.98 -22.41
CA PHE A 383 32.06 5.86 -21.83
C PHE A 383 32.35 5.70 -20.34
N ALA A 384 31.30 5.71 -19.53
CA ALA A 384 31.36 5.63 -18.07
C ALA A 384 30.12 4.90 -17.49
N VAL A 385 29.72 3.78 -18.10
CA VAL A 385 28.61 2.97 -17.59
C VAL A 385 29.12 1.88 -16.66
N GLU A 386 28.67 1.94 -15.42
CA GLU A 386 28.79 0.84 -14.45
C GLU A 386 27.41 0.22 -14.20
N PRO A 387 27.29 -1.12 -14.19
CA PRO A 387 26.03 -1.77 -13.94
C PRO A 387 25.58 -1.58 -12.49
N VAL A 388 24.35 -1.11 -12.31
CA VAL A 388 23.72 -1.00 -10.98
C VAL A 388 22.75 -2.16 -10.78
N PHE A 389 23.07 -3.03 -9.83
CA PHE A 389 22.21 -4.16 -9.46
C PHE A 389 21.38 -3.83 -8.23
N ALA A 390 20.19 -4.43 -8.14
CA ALA A 390 19.33 -4.36 -6.96
C ALA A 390 19.08 -5.77 -6.42
N PRO A 391 18.96 -5.93 -5.08
CA PRO A 391 18.50 -7.18 -4.52
C PRO A 391 17.03 -7.44 -4.95
N PRO A 392 16.62 -8.70 -5.14
CA PRO A 392 15.24 -9.02 -5.46
C PRO A 392 14.29 -8.52 -4.36
N ARG A 393 13.26 -7.78 -4.75
CA ARG A 393 12.23 -7.26 -3.84
C ARG A 393 10.90 -7.95 -4.08
N ARG A 394 10.05 -7.99 -3.05
CA ARG A 394 8.70 -8.53 -3.15
C ARG A 394 7.70 -7.40 -3.27
N GLU A 395 6.84 -7.49 -4.27
CA GLU A 395 5.77 -6.53 -4.51
C GLU A 395 4.45 -7.24 -4.73
N LEU A 396 3.35 -6.49 -4.61
CA LEU A 396 2.04 -6.99 -4.97
C LEU A 396 1.77 -6.74 -6.45
N ALA A 397 1.43 -7.82 -7.15
CA ALA A 397 0.94 -7.74 -8.52
C ALA A 397 -0.49 -8.29 -8.61
N PRO A 398 -1.36 -7.69 -9.44
CA PRO A 398 -2.70 -8.16 -9.64
C PRO A 398 -2.72 -9.41 -10.53
N MET A 399 -3.05 -10.56 -9.95
CA MET A 399 -3.08 -11.86 -10.64
C MET A 399 -4.52 -12.36 -10.78
N PRO A 400 -4.95 -12.81 -11.97
CA PRO A 400 -6.30 -13.28 -12.16
C PRO A 400 -6.52 -14.67 -11.58
N ILE A 401 -7.74 -14.87 -11.12
CA ILE A 401 -8.26 -16.16 -10.71
C ILE A 401 -8.54 -16.98 -11.98
N THR A 402 -7.92 -18.15 -12.08
CA THR A 402 -8.07 -19.05 -13.24
C THR A 402 -9.12 -20.13 -13.00
N ARG A 403 -9.41 -20.46 -11.73
CA ARG A 403 -10.44 -21.43 -11.37
C ARG A 403 -10.97 -21.20 -9.97
N ILE A 404 -12.29 -21.32 -9.81
CA ILE A 404 -12.99 -21.41 -8.52
C ILE A 404 -13.89 -22.63 -8.58
N HIS A 405 -13.90 -23.44 -7.52
CA HIS A 405 -14.90 -24.50 -7.35
C HIS A 405 -15.11 -24.82 -5.88
N ARG A 406 -16.30 -25.31 -5.53
CA ARG A 406 -16.54 -25.86 -4.19
C ARG A 406 -15.73 -27.13 -4.02
N LYS A 407 -14.99 -27.26 -2.92
CA LYS A 407 -14.27 -28.51 -2.60
C LYS A 407 -15.28 -29.65 -2.41
N PRO A 408 -14.96 -30.86 -2.89
CA PRO A 408 -15.74 -32.04 -2.53
C PRO A 408 -15.75 -32.24 -1.01
N PRO A 409 -16.81 -32.86 -0.45
CA PRO A 409 -16.84 -33.26 0.95
C PRO A 409 -15.60 -34.06 1.30
N SER A 410 -14.94 -33.71 2.41
CA SER A 410 -13.72 -34.38 2.86
C SER A 410 -13.74 -34.56 4.36
N LYS A 411 -12.90 -35.45 4.91
CA LYS A 411 -12.75 -35.62 6.37
C LYS A 411 -12.14 -34.38 7.04
N ARG A 412 -11.46 -33.51 6.28
CA ARG A 412 -10.83 -32.27 6.78
C ARG A 412 -11.81 -31.11 6.65
N THR A 413 -12.80 -31.10 7.52
CA THR A 413 -13.86 -30.07 7.58
C THR A 413 -13.53 -28.91 8.52
N HIS A 414 -12.46 -29.04 9.32
CA HIS A 414 -12.06 -28.01 10.25
C HIS A 414 -11.55 -26.76 9.53
N ARG A 415 -11.89 -25.60 10.07
CA ARG A 415 -11.60 -24.30 9.48
C ARG A 415 -10.67 -23.51 10.40
N PHE A 416 -9.51 -23.16 9.87
CA PHE A 416 -8.37 -22.64 10.62
C PHE A 416 -8.13 -21.17 10.31
N ASP A 417 -7.61 -20.42 11.29
CA ASP A 417 -7.12 -19.06 11.07
C ASP A 417 -5.98 -18.71 12.04
N ILE A 418 -5.24 -17.65 11.72
CA ILE A 418 -4.11 -17.15 12.53
C ILE A 418 -4.21 -15.64 12.73
N GLN A 419 -3.95 -15.15 13.95
CA GLN A 419 -3.81 -13.72 14.19
C GLN A 419 -2.35 -13.32 13.97
N VAL A 420 -2.17 -12.24 13.23
CA VAL A 420 -0.89 -11.68 12.80
C VAL A 420 -0.81 -10.28 13.36
N GLU A 421 0.29 -10.01 14.05
CA GLU A 421 0.54 -8.76 14.75
C GLU A 421 0.48 -7.53 13.82
N GLY A 422 -0.27 -6.50 14.21
CA GLY A 422 -0.26 -5.16 13.62
C GLY A 422 -0.98 -4.98 12.28
N SER A 423 -0.96 -5.98 11.38
CA SER A 423 -1.39 -5.81 9.98
C SER A 423 -2.70 -6.51 9.61
N HIS A 424 -3.16 -7.44 10.45
CA HIS A 424 -4.40 -8.20 10.26
C HIS A 424 -4.53 -8.92 8.89
N ASN A 425 -3.42 -9.33 8.28
CA ASN A 425 -3.41 -10.07 7.03
C ASN A 425 -2.16 -10.96 6.90
N TYR A 426 -2.20 -11.94 5.98
CA TYR A 426 -1.05 -12.79 5.66
C TYR A 426 -1.12 -13.29 4.21
N LEU A 427 -0.06 -13.96 3.76
CA LEU A 427 0.03 -14.50 2.40
C LEU A 427 -0.32 -16.00 2.36
N ALA A 428 -1.50 -16.34 1.81
CA ALA A 428 -1.91 -17.71 1.49
C ALA A 428 -1.45 -18.09 0.08
N ASP A 429 -0.40 -18.92 0.00
CA ASP A 429 0.32 -19.28 -1.22
C ASP A 429 0.70 -18.04 -2.06
N GLY A 430 1.14 -16.99 -1.37
CA GLY A 430 1.50 -15.69 -1.95
C GLY A 430 0.32 -14.73 -2.17
N VAL A 431 -0.93 -15.18 -2.09
CA VAL A 431 -2.11 -14.29 -2.23
C VAL A 431 -2.42 -13.63 -0.89
N VAL A 432 -2.67 -12.32 -0.89
CA VAL A 432 -2.94 -11.57 0.34
C VAL A 432 -4.37 -11.82 0.81
N VAL A 433 -4.47 -12.34 2.03
CA VAL A 433 -5.73 -12.74 2.67
C VAL A 433 -5.84 -12.11 4.04
N HIS A 434 -7.07 -11.79 4.43
CA HIS A 434 -7.34 -11.15 5.71
C HIS A 434 -7.31 -12.21 6.84
N ASN A 435 -6.88 -11.84 8.05
CA ASN A 435 -7.12 -12.69 9.23
C ASN A 435 -8.33 -12.21 10.04
N SER A 436 -8.90 -13.00 10.93
CA SER A 436 -10.12 -12.66 11.66
C SER A 436 -10.08 -11.22 12.26
N PRO A 437 -10.98 -10.30 11.86
CA PRO A 437 -11.02 -8.95 12.38
C PRO A 437 -11.59 -8.94 13.80
N GLU A 438 -11.01 -8.09 14.64
CA GLU A 438 -11.64 -7.59 15.85
C GLU A 438 -13.04 -7.05 15.51
N THR A 439 -14.04 -7.37 16.34
CA THR A 439 -15.38 -6.81 16.16
C THR A 439 -15.92 -6.25 17.45
N THR A 440 -16.82 -5.28 17.30
CA THR A 440 -17.55 -4.69 18.41
C THR A 440 -18.90 -5.41 18.60
N PRO A 441 -19.31 -5.74 19.83
CA PRO A 441 -20.67 -6.20 20.15
C PRO A 441 -21.79 -5.31 19.58
N GLY A 442 -23.00 -5.85 19.42
CA GLY A 442 -24.16 -5.10 18.89
C GLY A 442 -24.34 -5.10 17.37
N GLY A 443 -23.60 -5.93 16.62
CA GLY A 443 -23.78 -6.13 15.18
C GLY A 443 -23.34 -4.93 14.31
N ARG A 444 -23.85 -4.83 13.07
CA ARG A 444 -23.47 -3.75 12.14
C ARG A 444 -24.23 -2.43 12.38
N ALA A 445 -25.28 -2.42 13.20
CA ALA A 445 -26.17 -1.27 13.37
C ALA A 445 -25.40 0.01 13.76
N LEU A 446 -24.60 -0.04 14.83
CA LEU A 446 -23.78 1.09 15.25
C LEU A 446 -22.80 1.52 14.15
N LYS A 447 -22.24 0.59 13.36
CA LYS A 447 -21.35 0.93 12.24
C LYS A 447 -22.05 1.76 11.16
N PHE A 448 -23.33 1.49 10.91
CA PHE A 448 -24.12 2.18 9.88
C PHE A 448 -24.70 3.52 10.37
N TYR A 449 -25.32 3.53 11.55
CA TYR A 449 -26.06 4.69 12.06
C TYR A 449 -25.15 5.78 12.65
N SER A 450 -23.99 5.44 13.22
CA SER A 450 -23.05 6.42 13.76
C SER A 450 -22.63 7.47 12.72
N SER A 451 -22.57 8.73 13.15
CA SER A 451 -22.04 9.85 12.38
C SER A 451 -20.50 9.89 12.44
N VAL A 452 -19.93 9.62 13.61
CA VAL A 452 -18.48 9.51 13.84
C VAL A 452 -18.18 8.19 14.53
N ARG A 453 -17.05 7.56 14.18
CA ARG A 453 -16.51 6.39 14.87
C ARG A 453 -15.05 6.59 15.16
N LEU A 454 -14.71 6.41 16.42
CA LEU A 454 -13.35 6.51 16.95
C LEU A 454 -12.90 5.11 17.36
N ASP A 455 -11.75 4.68 16.84
CA ASP A 455 -11.05 3.48 17.26
C ASP A 455 -9.96 3.90 18.25
N VAL A 456 -10.13 3.53 19.52
CA VAL A 456 -9.29 3.95 20.64
C VAL A 456 -8.43 2.76 21.05
N ARG A 457 -7.11 2.91 20.96
CA ARG A 457 -6.14 1.85 21.29
C ARG A 457 -5.08 2.36 22.25
N LYS A 458 -4.79 1.58 23.29
CA LYS A 458 -3.64 1.81 24.15
C LYS A 458 -2.36 1.44 23.38
N VAL A 459 -1.41 2.37 23.30
CA VAL A 459 -0.13 2.19 22.62
C VAL A 459 0.90 1.65 23.61
N GLU A 460 1.12 2.37 24.71
CA GLU A 460 2.10 2.02 25.72
C GLU A 460 1.71 2.53 27.11
N ASN A 461 2.40 2.02 28.14
CA ASN A 461 2.28 2.48 29.52
C ASN A 461 3.19 3.69 29.73
N LEU A 462 2.64 4.76 30.30
CA LEU A 462 3.44 5.88 30.79
C LEU A 462 3.97 5.52 32.17
N LYS A 463 5.29 5.65 32.37
CA LYS A 463 5.96 5.26 33.60
C LYS A 463 6.70 6.44 34.21
N ASP A 464 6.65 6.53 35.52
CA ASP A 464 7.54 7.34 36.33
C ASP A 464 8.39 6.40 37.20
N GLY A 465 9.68 6.31 36.89
CA GLY A 465 10.55 5.27 37.41
C GLY A 465 10.02 3.85 37.15
N THR A 466 9.58 3.17 38.21
CA THR A 466 9.00 1.81 38.16
C THR A 466 7.47 1.79 38.15
N GLU A 467 6.80 2.90 38.44
CA GLU A 467 5.35 2.97 38.59
C GLU A 467 4.66 3.35 37.27
N VAL A 468 3.51 2.75 36.99
CA VAL A 468 2.71 3.07 35.79
C VAL A 468 1.72 4.17 36.14
N ILE A 469 2.01 5.40 35.72
CA ILE A 469 1.22 6.60 36.02
C ILE A 469 0.12 6.87 34.99
N GLY A 470 0.15 6.21 33.83
CA GLY A 470 -0.85 6.43 32.78
C GLY A 470 -0.66 5.57 31.54
N SER A 471 -1.30 5.97 30.45
CA SER A 471 -1.25 5.27 29.17
C SER A 471 -1.21 6.25 28.00
N ARG A 472 -0.31 6.02 27.06
CA ARG A 472 -0.35 6.66 25.73
C ARG A 472 -1.46 5.99 24.94
N VAL A 473 -2.37 6.77 24.40
CA VAL A 473 -3.54 6.28 23.67
C VAL A 473 -3.52 6.87 22.26
N ARG A 474 -3.78 6.03 21.26
CA ARG A 474 -4.00 6.42 19.88
C ARG A 474 -5.47 6.32 19.56
N VAL A 475 -6.02 7.37 18.96
CA VAL A 475 -7.39 7.39 18.46
C VAL A 475 -7.39 7.60 16.96
N LYS A 476 -8.03 6.68 16.22
CA LYS A 476 -8.21 6.76 14.77
C LYS A 476 -9.68 7.00 14.43
N VAL A 477 -9.95 8.00 13.59
CA VAL A 477 -11.29 8.26 13.08
C VAL A 477 -11.62 7.28 11.95
N VAL A 478 -12.25 6.15 12.27
CA VAL A 478 -12.55 5.10 11.27
C VAL A 478 -13.81 5.38 10.46
N LYS A 479 -14.63 6.35 10.88
CA LYS A 479 -15.76 6.87 10.12
C LYS A 479 -16.04 8.31 10.55
N ASN A 480 -16.32 9.17 9.58
CA ASN A 480 -16.72 10.54 9.83
C ASN A 480 -17.69 10.98 8.73
N LYS A 481 -18.88 11.48 9.11
CA LYS A 481 -19.89 12.04 8.18
C LYS A 481 -19.88 13.58 8.14
N VAL A 482 -19.11 14.23 9.01
CA VAL A 482 -19.10 15.70 9.18
C VAL A 482 -17.77 16.34 8.75
N ALA A 483 -16.71 15.55 8.63
CA ALA A 483 -15.37 15.98 8.22
C ALA A 483 -14.61 14.81 7.57
N PRO A 484 -13.41 15.04 6.98
CA PRO A 484 -12.58 13.98 6.43
C PRO A 484 -12.30 12.85 7.44
N PRO A 485 -12.52 11.57 7.08
CA PRO A 485 -12.22 10.42 7.94
C PRO A 485 -10.72 10.04 7.91
N PHE A 486 -10.35 9.03 8.70
CA PHE A 486 -9.04 8.36 8.75
C PHE A 486 -7.87 9.13 9.34
N ARG A 487 -8.09 10.37 9.79
CA ARG A 487 -7.13 11.06 10.66
C ARG A 487 -6.97 10.31 11.98
N GLN A 488 -5.79 10.43 12.56
CA GLN A 488 -5.46 9.85 13.86
C GLN A 488 -4.80 10.91 14.74
N CYS A 489 -4.97 10.76 16.05
CA CYS A 489 -4.24 11.53 17.04
C CYS A 489 -3.73 10.58 18.13
N GLU A 490 -2.72 11.04 18.85
CA GLU A 490 -2.22 10.39 20.04
C GLU A 490 -2.22 11.39 21.19
N PHE A 491 -2.56 10.91 22.38
CA PHE A 491 -2.55 11.70 23.60
C PHE A 491 -2.34 10.80 24.80
N ASP A 492 -2.01 11.43 25.92
CA ASP A 492 -1.72 10.76 27.17
C ASP A 492 -2.98 10.74 28.05
N ILE A 493 -3.30 9.60 28.65
CA ILE A 493 -4.30 9.48 29.70
C ILE A 493 -3.59 9.16 31.01
N ILE A 494 -3.65 10.09 31.97
CA ILE A 494 -3.04 9.95 33.29
C ILE A 494 -4.10 9.38 34.26
N TYR A 495 -3.72 8.34 35.00
CA TYR A 495 -4.65 7.70 35.93
C TYR A 495 -5.03 8.67 37.06
N GLY A 496 -6.33 8.75 37.36
CA GLY A 496 -6.89 9.69 38.35
C GLY A 496 -6.99 11.15 37.89
N LYS A 497 -6.44 11.53 36.72
CA LYS A 497 -6.52 12.90 36.17
C LYS A 497 -7.25 12.99 34.82
N GLY A 498 -7.21 11.93 34.00
CA GLY A 498 -7.86 11.90 32.69
C GLY A 498 -6.93 12.25 31.54
N ILE A 499 -7.48 12.79 30.45
CA ILE A 499 -6.71 13.16 29.25
C ILE A 499 -5.81 14.36 29.57
N SER A 500 -4.53 14.24 29.26
CA SER A 500 -3.54 15.30 29.43
C SER A 500 -3.64 16.31 28.29
N LYS A 501 -4.27 17.46 28.56
CA LYS A 501 -4.39 18.56 27.59
C LYS A 501 -3.02 19.16 27.30
N GLU A 502 -2.21 19.37 28.34
CA GLU A 502 -0.89 19.99 28.29
C GLU A 502 0.10 19.12 27.51
N GLY A 503 0.04 17.79 27.71
CA GLY A 503 0.87 16.85 26.94
C GLY A 503 0.51 16.83 25.46
N SER A 504 -0.79 16.93 25.14
CA SER A 504 -1.26 17.02 23.76
C SER A 504 -0.87 18.35 23.13
N LEU A 505 -0.97 19.44 23.89
CA LEU A 505 -0.60 20.78 23.45
C LEU A 505 0.90 20.88 23.15
N LEU A 506 1.74 20.27 23.98
CA LEU A 506 3.18 20.19 23.76
C LEU A 506 3.52 19.43 22.47
N ASP A 507 2.85 18.30 22.22
CA ASP A 507 3.05 17.50 21.01
C ASP A 507 2.69 18.28 19.75
N VAL A 508 1.49 18.85 19.72
CA VAL A 508 1.02 19.63 18.57
C VAL A 508 1.84 20.91 18.41
N GLY A 509 2.25 21.54 19.52
CA GLY A 509 3.11 22.72 19.50
C GLY A 509 4.48 22.44 18.90
N VAL A 510 5.06 21.27 19.14
CA VAL A 510 6.31 20.85 18.51
C VAL A 510 6.11 20.52 17.04
N ASP A 511 5.06 19.80 16.68
CA ASP A 511 4.76 19.44 15.29
C ASP A 511 4.50 20.66 14.40
N LEU A 512 3.92 21.73 14.97
CA LEU A 512 3.68 23.01 14.30
C LEU A 512 4.84 24.00 14.43
N GLU A 513 5.98 23.58 14.98
CA GLU A 513 7.17 24.41 15.22
C GLU A 513 6.94 25.64 16.11
N ILE A 514 5.84 25.68 16.87
CA ILE A 514 5.51 26.73 17.85
C ILE A 514 6.38 26.55 19.11
N VAL A 515 6.58 25.30 19.55
CA VAL A 515 7.49 24.91 20.62
C VAL A 515 8.74 24.30 20.00
N LYS A 516 9.91 24.83 20.31
CA LYS A 516 11.18 24.32 19.80
C LYS A 516 11.71 23.20 20.68
N LYS A 517 12.12 22.10 20.06
CA LYS A 517 12.79 20.98 20.72
C LYS A 517 14.26 20.91 20.31
N SER A 518 15.17 21.05 21.27
CA SER A 518 16.62 20.94 21.06
C SER A 518 17.19 19.83 21.93
N GLY A 519 17.41 18.66 21.34
CA GLY A 519 17.76 17.44 22.08
C GLY A 519 16.63 17.03 23.03
N ALA A 520 16.91 17.04 24.33
CA ALA A 520 15.94 16.76 25.38
C ALA A 520 15.17 18.01 25.86
N TRP A 521 15.57 19.21 25.46
CA TRP A 521 14.99 20.46 25.96
C TRP A 521 13.83 20.96 25.10
N PHE A 522 12.78 21.45 25.76
CA PHE A 522 11.64 22.13 25.15
C PHE A 522 11.69 23.62 25.49
N THR A 523 11.48 24.47 24.49
CA THR A 523 11.62 25.92 24.61
C THR A 523 10.51 26.63 23.85
N TYR A 524 9.91 27.64 24.46
CA TYR A 524 8.89 28.49 23.86
C TYR A 524 9.33 29.96 23.97
N GLU A 525 9.41 30.67 22.84
CA GLU A 525 9.84 32.09 22.78
C GLU A 525 11.13 32.47 23.55
N GLY A 526 12.03 31.50 23.75
CA GLY A 526 13.29 31.69 24.48
C GLY A 526 13.21 31.26 25.95
N GLU A 527 12.03 30.97 26.49
CA GLU A 527 11.80 30.40 27.81
C GLU A 527 11.92 28.87 27.78
N GLN A 528 12.65 28.30 28.75
CA GLN A 528 12.84 26.86 28.86
C GLN A 528 11.67 26.22 29.60
N LEU A 529 10.82 25.51 28.87
CA LEU A 529 9.70 24.77 29.44
C LEU A 529 10.17 23.58 30.29
N GLY A 530 11.29 22.96 29.91
CA GLY A 530 11.90 21.90 30.72
C GLY A 530 12.74 20.89 29.94
N GLN A 531 13.53 20.11 30.67
CA GLN A 531 14.30 19.00 30.13
C GLN A 531 13.47 17.72 30.18
N GLY A 532 13.12 17.19 29.02
CA GLY A 532 12.24 16.04 28.86
C GLY A 532 10.76 16.44 28.82
N ARG A 533 9.97 15.62 28.13
CA ARG A 533 8.54 15.85 27.88
C ARG A 533 7.74 16.01 29.18
N GLU A 534 8.05 15.20 30.19
CA GLU A 534 7.32 15.19 31.46
C GLU A 534 7.48 16.49 32.24
N ASN A 535 8.72 17.00 32.32
CA ASN A 535 9.01 18.27 32.99
C ASN A 535 8.39 19.44 32.22
N ALA A 536 8.46 19.44 30.89
CA ALA A 536 7.81 20.46 30.06
C ALA A 536 6.28 20.46 30.21
N ARG A 537 5.67 19.27 30.34
CA ARG A 537 4.24 19.14 30.64
C ARG A 537 3.92 19.71 32.03
N GLN A 538 4.70 19.34 33.04
CA GLN A 538 4.50 19.81 34.42
C GLN A 538 4.62 21.34 34.51
N PHE A 539 5.56 21.94 33.77
CA PHE A 539 5.69 23.38 33.64
C PHE A 539 4.41 24.03 33.10
N LEU A 540 3.82 23.48 32.03
CA LEU A 540 2.55 23.98 31.46
C LEU A 540 1.36 23.82 32.41
N VAL A 541 1.38 22.82 33.29
CA VAL A 541 0.38 22.68 34.37
C VAL A 541 0.55 23.77 35.43
N GLU A 542 1.80 24.14 35.73
CA GLU A 542 2.13 25.16 36.73
C GLU A 542 1.97 26.60 36.21
N HIS A 543 2.04 26.80 34.90
CA HIS A 543 1.98 28.10 34.21
C HIS A 543 0.86 28.11 33.15
N PRO A 544 -0.42 28.16 33.58
CA PRO A 544 -1.58 28.07 32.68
C PRO A 544 -1.61 29.21 31.65
N GLU A 545 -1.06 30.38 31.96
CA GLU A 545 -0.97 31.51 31.03
C GLU A 545 -0.15 31.18 29.77
N VAL A 546 0.95 30.43 29.93
CA VAL A 546 1.79 29.98 28.81
C VAL A 546 1.06 28.89 28.02
N ALA A 547 0.35 27.99 28.70
CA ALA A 547 -0.44 26.95 28.06
C ALA A 547 -1.58 27.54 27.20
N GLU A 548 -2.33 28.53 27.72
CA GLU A 548 -3.39 29.22 26.97
C GLU A 548 -2.84 29.96 25.75
N GLU A 549 -1.67 30.59 25.85
CA GLU A 549 -1.05 31.25 24.72
C GLU A 549 -0.64 30.26 23.62
N ILE A 550 0.02 29.16 24.00
CA ILE A 550 0.41 28.10 23.05
C ILE A 550 -0.86 27.50 22.41
N GLU A 551 -1.92 27.28 23.18
CA GLU A 551 -3.20 26.77 22.67
C GLU A 551 -3.82 27.70 21.64
N ARG A 552 -3.86 29.01 21.92
CA ARG A 552 -4.38 30.01 20.98
C ARG A 552 -3.61 29.95 19.65
N ARG A 553 -2.28 29.95 19.70
CA ARG A 553 -1.43 29.89 18.50
C ARG A 553 -1.58 28.59 17.73
N VAL A 554 -1.68 27.46 18.44
CA VAL A 554 -1.96 26.15 17.83
C VAL A 554 -3.31 26.19 17.09
N ARG A 555 -4.37 26.69 17.73
CA ARG A 555 -5.72 26.79 17.13
C ARG A 555 -5.77 27.73 15.93
N GLU A 556 -5.05 28.84 15.96
CA GLU A 556 -4.88 29.75 14.82
C GLU A 556 -4.18 29.06 13.66
N ALA A 557 -3.06 28.37 13.92
CA ALA A 557 -2.28 27.67 12.90
C ALA A 557 -3.07 26.54 12.23
N VAL A 558 -3.95 25.85 12.97
CA VAL A 558 -4.81 24.78 12.41
C VAL A 558 -6.14 25.30 11.83
N GLY A 559 -6.38 26.61 11.84
CA GLY A 559 -7.55 27.24 11.24
C GLY A 559 -8.87 26.99 11.99
N VAL A 560 -8.83 26.75 13.30
CA VAL A 560 -9.99 26.49 14.17
C VAL A 560 -10.47 27.77 14.88
N ALA A 561 -10.24 28.94 14.26
CA ALA A 561 -10.60 30.24 14.80
C ALA A 561 -12.11 30.54 14.70
N SER A 562 -12.92 29.78 15.44
CA SER A 562 -14.33 30.10 15.73
C SER A 562 -14.91 29.19 16.83
N PHE A 563 -14.36 29.25 18.04
CA PHE A 563 -15.05 28.87 19.27
C PHE A 563 -14.76 29.98 20.28
N GLY A 564 -15.81 30.55 20.85
CA GLY A 564 -15.68 31.71 21.75
C GLY A 564 -15.40 31.26 23.19
N PRO A 565 -15.11 32.19 24.11
CA PRO A 565 -14.97 31.89 25.55
C PRO A 565 -16.22 31.27 26.20
N ALA A 566 -17.35 31.19 25.48
CA ALA A 566 -18.55 30.47 25.90
C ALA A 566 -18.44 28.93 25.72
N ASP A 567 -17.56 28.46 24.84
CA ASP A 567 -17.44 27.02 24.49
C ASP A 567 -16.44 26.26 25.40
N ASP A 568 -15.63 26.97 26.19
CA ASP A 568 -14.61 26.42 27.11
C ASP A 568 -15.07 26.38 28.58
N VAL A 569 -16.33 26.70 28.88
CA VAL A 569 -16.86 26.63 30.25
C VAL A 569 -17.06 25.16 30.66
N PRO A 570 -16.45 24.68 31.76
CA PRO A 570 -16.71 23.34 32.26
C PRO A 570 -18.19 23.18 32.58
N VAL A 571 -18.81 22.11 32.08
CA VAL A 571 -20.19 21.76 32.47
C VAL A 571 -20.17 21.38 33.95
N VAL A 572 -20.62 22.28 34.81
CA VAL A 572 -20.85 21.99 36.23
C VAL A 572 -22.04 21.06 36.31
N VAL A 573 -21.78 19.79 36.66
CA VAL A 573 -22.83 18.81 36.93
C VAL A 573 -23.39 19.15 38.30
N ASP A 574 -24.61 19.70 38.35
CA ASP A 574 -25.29 19.94 39.61
C ASP A 574 -25.68 18.56 40.19
N GLU A 575 -24.98 18.13 41.24
CA GLU A 575 -25.40 16.98 42.05
C GLU A 575 -26.67 17.42 42.79
N GLY A 576 -27.81 17.22 42.14
CA GLY A 576 -29.12 17.47 42.75
C GLY A 576 -29.24 16.80 44.12
N PRO A 577 -30.10 17.33 45.02
CA PRO A 577 -30.11 16.94 46.43
C PRO A 577 -30.32 15.42 46.58
N PRO A 578 -29.70 14.80 47.59
CA PRO A 578 -29.77 13.36 47.79
C PRO A 578 -31.24 12.93 47.90
N ALA A 579 -31.61 11.93 47.11
CA ALA A 579 -32.98 11.44 47.05
C ALA A 579 -33.42 10.98 48.46
N GLU A 580 -34.37 11.70 49.05
CA GLU A 580 -35.04 11.26 50.27
C GLU A 580 -35.73 9.91 50.04
N GLY A 581 -35.39 8.94 50.89
CA GLY A 581 -35.89 7.58 50.82
C GLY A 581 -37.41 7.54 50.90
N ARG A 582 -38.05 7.04 49.84
CA ARG A 582 -39.47 6.67 49.90
C ARG A 582 -39.61 5.40 50.72
N ALA A 583 -40.24 5.56 51.89
CA ALA A 583 -40.69 4.49 52.75
C ALA A 583 -41.56 3.48 51.98
N SER A 584 -41.26 2.19 52.20
CA SER A 584 -42.06 1.05 51.77
C SER A 584 -43.44 1.08 52.43
N GLN A 585 -44.51 1.11 51.63
CA GLN A 585 -45.85 0.72 52.09
C GLN A 585 -46.08 -0.77 51.80
N PRO A 586 -46.73 -1.52 52.71
CA PRO A 586 -46.84 -2.97 52.63
C PRO A 586 -47.92 -3.40 51.64
N ALA A 587 -47.69 -4.56 51.02
CA ALA A 587 -48.63 -5.23 50.13
C ALA A 587 -49.94 -5.59 50.86
N SER A 588 -51.06 -5.10 50.35
CA SER A 588 -52.39 -5.61 50.70
C SER A 588 -52.69 -6.83 49.83
N ALA A 589 -52.93 -7.96 50.49
CA ALA A 589 -53.44 -9.18 49.90
C ALA A 589 -54.93 -9.06 49.56
N SER A 590 -55.29 -9.47 48.35
CA SER A 590 -56.57 -10.10 47.98
C SER A 590 -56.52 -10.53 46.52
#